data_AF-A0A7I9Y2M8-F1
#
_entry.id   AF-A0A7I9Y2M8-F1
#
_cell.length_a   1.000
_cell.length_b   1.000
_cell.length_c   1.000
_cell.angle_alpha   90.00
_cell.angle_beta   90.00
_cell.angle_gamma   90.00
#
_symmetry.space_group_name_H-M   'P 1'
#
loop_
_entity.id
_entity.type
_entity.pdbx_description
1 polymer ?
#
loop_
_entity_poly.entity_id
_entity_poly.type
_entity_poly.pdbx_seq_one_letter_code
_entity_poly.pdbx_strand_id
1 'polypeptide(L)'
;MRRIEIALQRAGAALSGVVRTRIYLTDISRWREVGAVLAGLVGDTRPAATMVEVSALIAADLLAEIEADAYVGSAADQHSGGKAPSGPGR
;
A
#
# COMPACT_ATOMS: atom_id res chain seq x y z
N MET A 1 6.77 -5.68 -5.50
CA MET A 1 5.62 -5.80 -4.58
C MET A 1 5.27 -7.21 -4.13
N ARG A 2 5.51 -8.28 -4.91
CA ARG A 2 5.21 -9.67 -4.51
C ARG A 2 5.71 -10.08 -3.10
N ARG A 3 6.89 -9.59 -2.68
CA ARG A 3 7.41 -9.83 -1.31
C ARG A 3 6.51 -9.25 -0.23
N ILE A 4 5.99 -8.03 -0.43
CA ILE A 4 5.05 -7.37 0.47
C ILE A 4 3.73 -8.14 0.50
N GLU A 5 3.19 -8.52 -0.66
CA GLU A 5 1.96 -9.31 -0.74
C GLU A 5 2.05 -10.62 0.06
N ILE A 6 3.13 -11.39 -0.12
CA ILE A 6 3.37 -12.63 0.63
C ILE A 6 3.48 -12.35 2.13
N ALA A 7 4.17 -11.28 2.53
CA ALA A 7 4.30 -10.89 3.94
C ALA A 7 2.96 -10.51 4.55
N LEU A 8 2.14 -9.72 3.84
CA LEU A 8 0.79 -9.35 4.26
C LEU A 8 -0.09 -10.59 4.41
N GLN A 9 -0.09 -11.49 3.42
CA GLN A 9 -0.87 -12.74 3.49
C GLN A 9 -0.49 -13.59 4.71
N ARG A 10 0.81 -13.71 5.00
CA ARG A 10 1.30 -14.42 6.21
C ARG A 10 0.87 -13.75 7.52
N ALA A 11 0.64 -12.44 7.49
CA ALA A 11 0.12 -11.66 8.61
C ALA A 11 -1.42 -11.56 8.63
N GLY A 12 -2.14 -12.24 7.73
CA GLY A 12 -3.60 -12.19 7.64
C GLY A 12 -4.16 -10.94 6.96
N ALA A 13 -3.32 -10.15 6.29
CA ALA A 13 -3.69 -8.96 5.53
C ALA A 13 -3.65 -9.20 4.01
N ALA A 14 -4.16 -8.23 3.26
CA ALA A 14 -4.12 -8.20 1.80
C ALA A 14 -3.65 -6.83 1.31
N LEU A 15 -3.25 -6.74 0.03
CA LEU A 15 -2.86 -5.46 -0.60
C LEU A 15 -3.97 -4.41 -0.54
N SER A 16 -5.24 -4.82 -0.55
CA SER A 16 -6.40 -3.93 -0.39
C SER A 16 -6.48 -3.26 0.99
N GLY A 17 -5.81 -3.82 2.00
CA GLY A 17 -5.71 -3.23 3.34
C GLY A 17 -4.54 -2.26 3.51
N VAL A 18 -3.70 -2.06 2.50
CA VAL A 18 -2.56 -1.14 2.55
C VAL A 18 -3.08 0.30 2.51
N VAL A 19 -2.79 1.07 3.55
CA VAL A 19 -3.24 2.46 3.69
C VAL A 19 -2.15 3.48 3.47
N ARG A 20 -0.88 3.05 3.53
CA ARG A 20 0.28 3.91 3.29
C ARG A 20 1.41 3.12 2.65
N THR A 21 2.12 3.77 1.74
CA THR A 21 3.41 3.30 1.22
C THR A 21 4.47 4.39 1.30
N ARG A 22 5.69 4.02 1.72
CA ARG A 22 6.88 4.87 1.64
C ARG A 22 7.86 4.23 0.67
N ILE A 23 8.39 5.02 -0.25
CA ILE A 23 9.24 4.55 -1.33
C ILE A 23 10.52 5.37 -1.32
N TYR A 24 11.64 4.68 -1.19
CA TYR A 24 12.98 5.26 -1.20
C TYR A 24 13.66 4.86 -2.50
N LEU A 25 14.04 5.84 -3.32
CA LEU A 25 14.72 5.62 -4.60
C LEU A 25 16.14 6.13 -4.55
N THR A 26 17.08 5.44 -5.19
CA THR A 26 18.44 5.95 -5.40
C THR A 26 18.53 6.90 -6.60
N ASP A 27 17.52 6.89 -7.47
CA ASP A 27 17.34 7.79 -8.60
C ASP A 27 15.86 8.14 -8.74
N ILE A 28 15.48 9.36 -8.33
CA ILE A 28 14.10 9.83 -8.34
C ILE A 28 13.60 10.08 -9.76
N SER A 29 14.46 10.21 -10.77
CA SER A 29 14.02 10.42 -12.16
C SER A 29 13.14 9.26 -12.66
N ARG A 30 13.29 8.08 -12.05
CA ARG A 30 12.54 6.85 -12.33
C ARG A 30 11.19 6.75 -11.61
N TRP A 31 10.76 7.80 -10.91
CA TRP A 31 9.52 7.80 -10.12
C TRP A 31 8.28 7.34 -10.89
N ARG A 32 8.21 7.61 -12.20
CA ARG A 32 7.08 7.22 -13.06
C ARG A 32 6.96 5.71 -13.22
N GLU A 33 8.08 5.01 -13.41
CA GLU A 33 8.10 3.56 -13.52
C GLU A 33 7.58 2.91 -12.23
N VAL A 34 8.04 3.42 -11.09
CA VAL A 34 7.66 2.90 -9.76
C VAL A 34 6.21 3.24 -9.43
N GLY A 35 5.76 4.45 -9.75
CA GLY A 35 4.38 4.87 -9.58
C GLY A 35 3.39 4.03 -10.39
N ALA A 36 3.74 3.67 -11.63
CA ALA A 36 2.90 2.80 -12.46
C ALA A 36 2.75 1.39 -11.86
N VAL A 37 3.83 0.83 -11.32
CA VAL A 37 3.79 -0.48 -10.64
C VAL A 37 2.91 -0.42 -9.38
N LEU A 38 3.05 0.62 -8.55
CA LEU A 38 2.22 0.79 -7.36
C LEU A 38 0.74 0.92 -7.73
N ALA A 39 0.41 1.80 -8.69
CA ALA A 39 -0.95 2.04 -9.14
C ALA A 39 -1.64 0.77 -9.65
N GLY A 40 -0.91 -0.11 -10.34
CA GLY A 40 -1.44 -1.39 -10.81
C GLY A 40 -1.80 -2.40 -9.70
N LEU A 41 -1.37 -2.17 -8.46
CA LEU A 41 -1.47 -3.16 -7.37
C LEU A 41 -2.40 -2.75 -6.23
N VAL A 42 -2.53 -1.46 -5.96
CA VAL A 42 -3.29 -0.95 -4.81
C VAL A 42 -4.72 -0.50 -5.17
N GLY A 43 -5.12 -0.67 -6.44
CA GLY A 43 -6.50 -0.53 -6.91
C GLY A 43 -7.25 0.68 -6.35
N ASP A 44 -8.46 0.42 -5.84
CA ASP A 44 -9.36 1.45 -5.31
C ASP A 44 -8.97 1.96 -3.91
N THR A 45 -8.11 1.24 -3.17
CA THR A 45 -7.71 1.66 -1.81
C THR A 45 -6.95 2.98 -1.82
N ARG A 46 -6.22 3.28 -2.91
CA ARG A 46 -5.49 4.55 -3.13
C ARG A 46 -4.73 5.01 -1.88
N PRO A 47 -3.73 4.24 -1.42
CA PRO A 47 -2.97 4.55 -0.20
C PRO A 47 -2.27 5.90 -0.30
N ALA A 48 -2.06 6.52 0.87
CA ALA A 48 -1.16 7.66 0.96
C ALA A 48 0.25 7.23 0.53
N ALA A 49 0.87 7.96 -0.39
CA ALA A 49 2.19 7.62 -0.91
C ALA A 49 3.19 8.75 -0.61
N THR A 50 4.36 8.37 -0.13
CA THR A 50 5.54 9.22 -0.08
C THR A 50 6.63 8.57 -0.91
N MET A 51 7.28 9.35 -1.76
CA MET A 51 8.43 8.92 -2.54
C MET A 51 9.54 9.96 -2.42
N VAL A 52 10.74 9.53 -2.06
CA VAL A 52 11.90 10.40 -1.86
C VAL A 52 13.15 9.79 -2.46
N GLU A 53 14.10 10.63 -2.86
CA GLU A 53 15.44 10.19 -3.22
C GLU A 53 16.27 10.00 -1.95
N VAL A 54 17.08 8.95 -1.91
CA VAL A 54 18.05 8.66 -0.85
C VAL A 54 19.43 8.42 -1.45
N SER A 55 20.48 8.68 -0.68
CA SER A 55 21.86 8.54 -1.17
C SER A 55 22.29 7.08 -1.43
N ALA A 56 21.74 6.12 -0.69
CA ALA A 56 22.00 4.70 -0.84
C ALA A 56 20.94 3.85 -0.12
N LEU A 57 20.83 2.58 -0.51
CA LEU A 57 20.09 1.52 0.18
C LEU A 57 21.07 0.49 0.76
N ILE A 58 20.55 -0.51 1.49
CA ILE A 58 21.38 -1.50 2.19
C ILE A 58 22.33 -2.29 1.27
N ALA A 59 21.94 -2.49 0.01
CA ALA A 59 22.76 -3.12 -1.02
C ALA A 59 22.84 -2.23 -2.26
N ALA A 60 24.03 -2.15 -2.85
CA ALA A 60 24.36 -1.19 -3.91
C ALA A 60 23.61 -1.42 -5.23
N ASP A 61 23.06 -2.62 -5.45
CA ASP A 61 22.28 -3.00 -6.63
C ASP A 61 20.77 -2.74 -6.46
N LEU A 62 20.33 -2.34 -5.26
CA LEU A 62 18.94 -1.98 -5.02
C LEU A 62 18.68 -0.55 -5.52
N LEU A 63 17.62 -0.43 -6.34
CA LEU A 63 17.21 0.85 -6.93
C LEU A 63 16.00 1.46 -6.21
N ALA A 64 15.29 0.65 -5.42
CA ALA A 64 14.10 1.04 -4.69
C ALA A 64 13.93 0.18 -3.44
N GLU A 65 13.52 0.81 -2.34
CA GLU A 65 12.99 0.15 -1.15
C GLU A 65 11.58 0.64 -0.87
N ILE A 66 10.69 -0.27 -0.46
CA ILE A 66 9.27 0.02 -0.27
C ILE A 66 8.83 -0.51 1.08
N GLU A 67 8.26 0.37 1.88
CA GLU A 67 7.52 0.06 3.10
C GLU A 67 6.01 0.16 2.85
N ALA A 68 5.23 -0.69 3.50
CA ALA A 68 3.78 -0.67 3.44
C ALA A 68 3.17 -0.86 4.83
N ASP A 69 2.25 0.03 5.18
CA ASP A 69 1.43 -0.08 6.39
C ASP A 69 0.04 -0.56 5.97
N ALA A 70 -0.47 -1.62 6.61
CA ALA A 70 -1.75 -2.22 6.29
C ALA A 70 -2.56 -2.58 7.52
N TYR A 71 -3.89 -2.47 7.42
CA TYR A 71 -4.79 -3.06 8.40
C TYR A 71 -4.99 -4.55 8.11
N VAL A 72 -4.94 -5.36 9.16
CA VAL A 72 -5.42 -6.75 9.12
C VAL A 72 -6.94 -6.68 9.24
N GLY A 73 -7.65 -7.05 8.18
CA GLY A 73 -9.12 -7.08 8.21
C GLY A 73 -9.62 -8.12 9.22
N SER A 74 -10.76 -7.85 9.85
CA SER A 74 -11.55 -8.94 10.43
C SER A 74 -12.23 -9.69 9.28
N ALA A 75 -12.36 -11.02 9.37
CA ALA A 75 -12.98 -11.85 8.33
C ALA A 75 -14.41 -11.44 7.91
N ALA A 76 -15.02 -10.47 8.61
CA ALA A 76 -16.37 -9.93 8.38
C ALA A 76 -16.44 -8.68 7.48
N ASP A 77 -15.32 -8.02 7.14
CA ASP A 77 -15.37 -6.76 6.35
C ASP A 77 -15.34 -6.95 4.84
N GLN A 78 -15.40 -8.21 4.36
CA GLN A 78 -15.75 -8.48 2.98
C GLN A 78 -17.27 -8.26 2.83
N HIS A 79 -17.64 -7.06 2.38
CA HIS A 79 -19.01 -6.55 2.17
C HIS A 79 -19.66 -5.83 3.38
N SER A 80 -19.33 -4.55 3.56
CA SER A 80 -20.27 -3.60 4.18
C SER A 80 -20.27 -2.31 3.39
N GLY A 81 -21.10 -2.30 2.33
CA GLY A 81 -21.56 -1.06 1.73
C GLY A 81 -22.32 -0.26 2.79
N GLY A 82 -21.93 1.01 2.94
CA GLY A 82 -22.66 2.10 3.59
C GLY A 82 -23.52 1.75 4.81
N LYS A 83 -23.09 2.19 6.00
CA LYS A 83 -23.95 2.22 7.19
C LYS A 83 -25.30 2.87 6.83
N ALA A 84 -26.40 2.12 6.95
CA ALA A 84 -27.74 2.65 6.67
C ALA A 84 -28.01 3.89 7.54
N PRO A 85 -28.61 4.96 6.99
CA PRO A 85 -28.89 6.16 7.76
C PRO A 85 -29.83 5.82 8.92
N SER A 86 -29.56 6.41 10.09
CA SER A 86 -30.43 6.29 11.26
C SER A 86 -31.85 6.74 10.90
N GLY A 87 -32.85 5.95 11.29
CA GLY A 87 -34.26 6.26 11.06
C GLY A 87 -34.70 7.59 11.69
N PRO A 88 -35.84 8.17 11.26
CA PRO A 88 -36.27 9.48 11.71
C PRO A 88 -36.39 9.53 13.23
N GLY A 89 -35.77 10.56 13.82
CA GLY A 89 -35.82 10.85 15.25
C GLY A 89 -37.27 11.04 15.71
N ARG A 90 -37.55 10.54 16.92
CA ARG A 90 -38.88 10.55 17.52
C ARG A 90 -39.31 11.94 17.95
#